data_AF-A0A356KVS6-F1
#
_entry.id   AF-A0A356KVS6-F1
#
_cell.length_a   1.000
_cell.length_b   1.000
_cell.length_c   1.000
_cell.angle_alpha   90.00
_cell.angle_beta   90.00
_cell.angle_gamma   90.00
#
_symmetry.space_group_name_H-M   'P 1'
#
loop_
_entity.id
_entity.type
_entity.pdbx_description
1 polymer ?
#
loop_
_entity_poly.entity_id
_entity_poly.type
_entity_poly.pdbx_seq_one_letter_code
_entity_poly.pdbx_strand_id
1 'polypeptide(L)'
;MGALRYILVIVLVGILAALTVAEHTERTRLGYELRKLERERVKLVEQRKAARLGYEQRVVPEHLRDRAEALGVASPAELNALVGARR
;
A
#
# COMPACT_ATOMS: atom_id res chain seq x y z
N MET A 1 34.47 -41.70 -30.67
CA MET A 1 34.09 -41.16 -29.34
C MET A 1 34.03 -39.63 -29.24
N GLY A 2 34.74 -38.85 -30.09
CA GLY A 2 34.74 -37.38 -29.99
C GLY A 2 33.42 -36.69 -30.36
N ALA A 3 32.75 -37.13 -31.43
CA ALA A 3 31.51 -36.51 -31.91
C ALA A 3 30.34 -36.61 -30.92
N LEU A 4 30.19 -37.77 -30.26
CA LEU A 4 29.12 -37.97 -29.27
C LEU A 4 29.31 -37.08 -28.04
N ARG A 5 30.55 -36.93 -27.56
CA ARG A 5 30.89 -36.01 -26.47
C ARG A 5 30.63 -34.56 -26.85
N TYR A 6 30.97 -34.18 -28.08
CA TYR A 6 30.75 -32.83 -28.58
C TYR A 6 29.26 -32.48 -28.66
N ILE A 7 28.42 -33.39 -29.17
CA ILE A 7 26.97 -33.23 -29.21
C ILE A 7 26.41 -33.10 -27.78
N LEU A 8 26.87 -33.94 -26.86
CA LEU A 8 26.47 -33.87 -25.45
C LEU A 8 26.77 -32.50 -24.82
N VAL A 9 27.94 -31.92 -25.09
CA VAL A 9 28.31 -30.59 -24.60
C VAL A 9 27.41 -29.51 -25.19
N ILE A 10 27.12 -29.56 -26.49
CA ILE A 10 26.21 -28.60 -27.14
C ILE A 10 24.82 -28.65 -26.50
N VAL A 11 24.29 -29.86 -26.28
CA VAL A 11 22.99 -30.05 -25.63
C VAL A 11 23.01 -29.49 -24.21
N LEU A 12 24.05 -29.78 -23.43
CA LEU A 12 24.22 -29.27 -22.07
C LEU A 12 24.25 -27.73 -22.03
N VAL A 13 25.02 -27.11 -22.92
CA VAL A 13 25.10 -25.64 -23.03
C VAL A 13 23.75 -25.05 -23.44
N GLY A 14 23.05 -25.68 -24.39
CA GLY A 14 21.71 -25.26 -24.80
C GLY A 14 20.70 -25.30 -23.66
N ILE A 15 20.71 -26.37 -22.85
CA ILE A 15 19.84 -26.50 -21.67
C ILE A 15 20.18 -25.42 -20.63
N LEU A 16 21.47 -25.22 -20.32
CA LEU A 16 21.92 -24.17 -19.39
C LEU A 16 21.49 -22.77 -19.84
N ALA A 17 21.63 -22.47 -21.13
CA ALA A 17 21.19 -21.20 -21.69
C ALA A 17 19.67 -21.01 -21.55
N ALA A 18 18.88 -22.04 -21.90
CA ALA A 18 17.43 -22.00 -21.78
C ALA A 18 16.97 -21.78 -20.32
N LEU A 19 17.58 -22.49 -19.36
CA LEU A 19 17.28 -22.33 -17.94
C LEU A 19 17.63 -20.93 -17.43
N THR A 20 18.79 -20.40 -17.84
CA THR A 20 19.23 -19.05 -17.43
C THR A 20 18.26 -17.98 -17.93
N VAL A 21 17.78 -18.10 -19.18
CA VAL A 21 16.78 -17.17 -19.75
C VAL A 21 15.44 -17.31 -19.05
N ALA A 22 14.99 -18.54 -18.78
CA ALA A 22 13.75 -18.78 -18.05
C ALA A 22 13.79 -18.15 -16.65
N GLU A 23 14.87 -18.36 -15.91
CA GLU A 23 15.06 -17.76 -14.60
C GLU A 23 15.13 -16.22 -14.66
N HIS A 24 15.83 -15.66 -15.65
CA HIS A 24 15.92 -14.22 -15.81
C HIS A 24 14.55 -13.58 -16.11
N THR A 25 13.76 -14.21 -16.97
CA THR A 25 12.41 -13.73 -17.31
C THR A 25 11.47 -13.83 -16.10
N GLU A 26 11.54 -14.90 -15.33
CA GLU A 26 10.78 -15.08 -14.10
C GLU A 26 11.15 -14.05 -13.04
N ARG A 27 12.45 -13.86 -12.75
CA ARG A 27 12.93 -12.81 -11.82
C ARG A 27 12.47 -11.42 -12.25
N THR A 28 12.52 -11.14 -13.55
CA THR A 28 12.07 -9.85 -14.09
C THR A 28 10.57 -9.66 -13.89
N ARG A 29 9.77 -10.70 -14.19
CA ARG A 29 8.32 -10.68 -13.98
C ARG A 29 7.96 -10.47 -12.50
N LEU A 30 8.57 -11.25 -11.60
CA LEU A 30 8.37 -11.10 -10.15
C LEU A 30 8.77 -9.70 -9.68
N GLY A 31 9.86 -9.14 -10.20
CA GLY A 31 10.27 -7.77 -9.90
C GLY A 31 9.25 -6.71 -10.35
N TYR A 32 8.54 -6.92 -11.46
CA TYR A 32 7.44 -6.03 -11.87
C TYR A 32 6.20 -6.20 -10.99
N GLU A 33 5.82 -7.43 -10.67
CA GLU A 33 4.67 -7.73 -9.81
C GLU A 33 4.88 -7.15 -8.40
N LEU A 34 6.08 -7.29 -7.83
CA LEU A 34 6.43 -6.75 -6.52
C LEU A 34 6.35 -5.21 -6.50
N ARG A 35 6.90 -4.54 -7.53
CA ARG A 35 6.79 -3.07 -7.67
C ARG A 35 5.37 -2.59 -7.90
N LYS A 36 4.50 -3.41 -8.49
CA LYS A 36 3.06 -3.10 -8.63
C LYS A 36 2.37 -3.19 -7.26
N LEU A 37 2.57 -4.28 -6.54
CA LEU A 37 2.01 -4.48 -5.20
C LEU A 37 2.49 -3.42 -4.21
N GLU A 38 3.75 -3.00 -4.27
CA GLU A 38 4.27 -1.95 -3.41
C GLU A 38 3.58 -0.60 -3.65
N ARG A 39 3.35 -0.24 -4.92
CA ARG A 39 2.59 0.97 -5.28
C ARG A 39 1.14 0.90 -4.82
N GLU A 40 0.49 -0.25 -4.97
CA GLU A 40 -0.88 -0.46 -4.48
C GLU A 40 -0.95 -0.37 -2.95
N ARG A 41 0.03 -0.94 -2.24
CA ARG A 41 0.13 -0.83 -0.78
C ARG A 41 0.24 0.62 -0.33
N VAL A 42 1.13 1.41 -0.94
CA VAL A 42 1.30 2.84 -0.59
C VAL A 42 -0.02 3.59 -0.80
N LYS A 43 -0.67 3.38 -1.94
CA LYS A 43 -1.97 4.00 -2.24
C LYS A 43 -3.05 3.64 -1.22
N LEU A 44 -3.14 2.37 -0.81
CA LEU A 44 -4.09 1.93 0.21
C LEU A 44 -3.81 2.55 1.58
N VAL A 45 -2.53 2.70 1.95
CA VAL A 45 -2.14 3.36 3.20
C VAL A 45 -2.54 4.83 3.18
N GLU A 46 -2.31 5.54 2.07
CA GLU A 46 -2.73 6.94 1.93
C GLU A 46 -4.24 7.09 1.98
N GLN A 47 -4.99 6.23 1.27
CA GLN A 47 -6.45 6.21 1.33
C GLN A 47 -6.96 5.96 2.75
N ARG A 48 -6.34 5.03 3.48
CA ARG A 48 -6.71 4.76 4.88
C ARG A 48 -6.43 5.97 5.77
N LYS A 49 -5.30 6.66 5.58
CA LYS A 49 -5.00 7.91 6.32
C LYS A 49 -6.02 9.00 6.02
N ALA A 50 -6.36 9.19 4.73
CA ALA A 50 -7.35 10.18 4.32
C ALA A 50 -8.74 9.87 4.89
N ALA A 51 -9.17 8.61 4.83
CA ALA A 51 -10.44 8.16 5.39
C ALA A 51 -10.47 8.36 6.92
N ARG A 52 -9.37 8.02 7.61
CA ARG A 52 -9.24 8.24 9.05
C ARG A 52 -9.30 9.72 9.40
N LEU A 53 -8.59 10.57 8.67
CA LEU A 53 -8.61 12.02 8.89
C LEU A 53 -10.01 12.58 8.65
N GLY A 54 -10.69 12.16 7.59
CA GLY A 54 -12.07 12.58 7.31
C GLY A 54 -13.05 12.13 8.42
N TYR A 55 -12.88 10.91 8.93
CA TYR A 55 -13.64 10.43 10.08
C TYR A 55 -13.35 11.26 11.34
N GLU A 56 -12.08 11.47 11.68
CA GLU A 56 -11.69 12.26 12.85
C GLU A 56 -12.19 13.70 12.74
N GLN A 57 -12.07 14.34 11.59
CA GLN A 57 -12.58 15.71 11.36
C GLN A 57 -14.10 15.82 11.48
N ARG A 58 -14.85 14.74 11.21
CA ARG A 58 -16.30 14.71 11.36
C ARG A 58 -16.73 14.42 12.79
N VAL A 59 -16.08 13.47 13.45
CA VAL A 59 -16.57 12.86 14.69
C VAL A 59 -15.94 13.48 15.93
N VAL A 60 -14.66 13.88 15.88
CA VAL A 60 -13.95 14.45 17.03
C VAL A 60 -14.56 15.78 17.50
N PRO A 61 -14.96 16.72 16.63
CA PRO A 61 -15.58 17.96 17.09
C PRO A 61 -16.87 17.73 17.89
N GLU A 62 -17.72 16.80 17.46
CA GLU A 62 -18.95 16.44 18.18
C GLU A 62 -18.62 15.79 19.53
N HIS A 63 -17.67 14.85 19.59
CA HIS A 63 -17.27 14.23 20.85
C HIS A 63 -16.63 15.22 21.84
N LEU A 64 -15.86 16.19 21.34
CA LEU A 64 -15.28 17.25 22.17
C LEU A 64 -16.37 18.19 22.70
N ARG A 65 -17.37 18.53 21.87
CA ARG A 65 -18.53 19.31 22.30
C ARG A 65 -19.31 18.61 23.41
N ASP A 66 -19.66 17.34 23.21
CA ASP A 66 -20.44 16.57 24.18
C ASP A 66 -19.69 16.41 25.51
N ARG A 67 -18.36 16.23 25.46
CA ARG A 67 -17.51 16.22 26.67
C ARG A 67 -17.46 17.57 27.37
N ALA A 68 -17.32 18.66 26.63
CA ALA A 68 -17.26 20.00 27.20
C ALA A 68 -18.61 20.42 27.81
N GLU A 69 -19.73 19.97 27.24
CA GLU A 69 -21.08 20.12 27.80
C GLU A 69 -21.22 19.33 29.11
N ALA A 70 -20.82 18.05 29.13
CA ALA A 70 -20.88 17.21 30.32
C ALA A 70 -20.03 17.73 31.49
N LEU A 71 -18.92 18.41 31.18
CA LEU A 71 -18.03 19.03 32.15
C LEU A 71 -18.43 20.46 32.55
N GLY A 72 -19.45 21.05 31.89
CA GLY A 72 -19.93 22.40 32.17
C GLY A 72 -18.91 23.51 31.92
N VAL A 73 -17.94 23.27 31.02
CA VAL A 73 -16.79 24.18 30.82
C VAL A 73 -17.15 25.39 29.93
N ALA A 74 -18.22 25.29 29.14
CA ALA A 74 -18.68 26.34 28.25
C ALA A 74 -20.21 26.30 28.09
N SER A 75 -20.80 27.43 27.70
CA SER A 75 -22.24 27.53 27.43
C SER A 75 -22.62 26.81 26.13
N PRO A 76 -23.89 26.37 25.97
CA PRO A 76 -24.36 25.73 24.74
C PRO A 76 -24.17 26.59 23.48
N ALA A 77 -24.20 27.92 23.61
CA ALA A 77 -23.96 28.86 22.51
C ALA A 77 -22.50 28.84 22.04
N GLU A 78 -21.54 28.84 22.98
CA GLU A 78 -20.10 28.75 22.68
C GLU A 78 -19.73 27.38 22.08
N LEU A 79 -20.33 26.31 22.59
CA LEU A 79 -20.15 24.95 22.10
C LEU A 79 -20.70 24.75 20.68
N ASN A 80 -21.86 25.33 20.38
CA ASN A 80 -22.43 25.30 19.04
C ASN A 80 -21.64 26.16 18.05
N ALA A 81 -21.04 27.27 18.49
CA ALA A 81 -20.14 28.07 17.65
C ALA A 81 -18.86 27.29 17.26
N LEU A 82 -18.31 26.50 18.19
CA LEU A 82 -17.10 25.68 17.95
C LEU A 82 -17.30 24.56 16.93
N VAL A 83 -18.48 23.95 16.88
CA VAL A 83 -18.81 22.87 15.93
C VAL A 83 -19.47 23.42 14.65
N GLY A 84 -20.22 24.52 14.75
CA GLY A 84 -21.00 25.12 13.68
C GLY A 84 -20.22 26.01 12.70
N ALA A 85 -19.04 26.51 13.06
CA ALA A 85 -18.21 27.35 12.19
C ALA A 85 -17.59 26.62 10.96
N ARG A 86 -17.98 25.37 10.71
CA ARG A 86 -17.46 24.52 9.61
C ARG A 86 -18.52 24.10 8.57
N ARG A 87 -19.74 24.65 8.62
CA ARG A 87 -20.73 24.46 7.55
C ARG A 87 -20.68 25.57 6.52
#